data_AF-A0AAN0JZ51-F1
#
_entry.id   AF-A0AAN0JZ51-F1
#
_cell.length_a   1.000
_cell.length_b   1.000
_cell.length_c   1.000
_cell.angle_alpha   90.00
_cell.angle_beta   90.00
_cell.angle_gamma   90.00
#
_symmetry.space_group_name_H-M   'P 1'
#
loop_
_entity.id
_entity.type
_entity.pdbx_description
1 polymer ?
#
loop_
_entity_poly.entity_id
_entity_poly.type
_entity_poly.pdbx_seq_one_letter_code
_entity_poly.pdbx_strand_id
1 'polypeptide(L)'
;MTNRKELMDPALLRPGRFEVQIEVGLPDEEGREEIFSIHTREMRENGILSTDVNLKELAANTTRFSGAEIAGVVRGAASYALERKYADAKEPMIVTRKDFVDSLISISPAYTQSESHIVSQYLPTNYFSLTTDHESIITSLLELSSSIQSQTAVVTASNMIGLTDFGKIEYIHQVFKDAFSSSHSLIVLDDVHRLVEYVQVGDRVSVSHSLMHVLSTLLSYSISP
;
A
#
# COMPACT_ATOMS: atom_id res chain seq x y z
N MET A 1 5.22 3.55 23.29
CA MET A 1 4.92 3.47 21.84
C MET A 1 3.67 2.62 21.67
N THR A 2 2.83 2.90 20.69
CA THR A 2 1.62 2.11 20.37
C THR A 2 1.39 2.13 18.87
N ASN A 3 0.85 1.03 18.32
CA ASN A 3 0.35 0.98 16.94
C ASN A 3 -1.17 1.28 16.89
N ARG A 4 -1.78 1.57 18.05
CA ARG A 4 -3.21 1.83 18.24
C ARG A 4 -3.38 3.04 19.15
N LYS A 5 -3.47 4.23 18.56
CA LYS A 5 -3.64 5.52 19.27
C LYS A 5 -5.09 5.71 19.73
N GLU A 6 -6.04 5.18 18.97
CA GLU A 6 -7.49 5.27 19.19
C GLU A 6 -7.98 4.50 20.42
N LEU A 7 -7.19 3.53 20.91
CA LEU A 7 -7.47 2.81 22.16
C LEU A 7 -6.86 3.48 23.41
N MET A 8 -6.12 4.59 23.27
CA MET A 8 -5.56 5.29 24.43
C MET A 8 -6.60 6.21 25.09
N ASP A 9 -6.67 6.19 26.42
CA ASP A 9 -7.50 7.10 27.22
C ASP A 9 -7.18 8.58 26.86
N PRO A 10 -8.15 9.36 26.36
CA PRO A 10 -7.96 10.78 26.06
C PRO A 10 -7.51 11.63 27.25
N ALA A 11 -7.70 11.19 28.49
CA ALA A 11 -7.17 11.86 29.67
C ALA A 11 -5.64 11.70 29.82
N LEU A 12 -4.99 10.75 29.13
CA LEU A 12 -3.53 10.63 29.08
C LEU A 12 -2.89 11.56 28.03
N LEU A 13 -3.65 11.97 27.01
CA LEU A 13 -3.20 12.81 25.90
C LEU A 13 -3.25 14.32 26.19
N ARG A 14 -3.59 14.71 27.43
CA ARG A 14 -3.68 16.11 27.87
C ARG A 14 -2.29 16.68 28.23
N PRO A 15 -2.10 18.02 28.15
CA PRO A 15 -0.88 18.66 28.64
C PRO A 15 -0.52 18.28 30.08
N GLY A 16 0.77 18.20 30.37
CA GLY A 16 1.30 17.65 31.63
C GLY A 16 1.29 16.12 31.74
N ARG A 17 0.98 15.39 30.65
CA ARG A 17 1.06 13.92 30.55
C ARG A 17 1.77 13.50 29.25
N PHE A 18 1.13 12.74 28.35
CA PHE A 18 1.68 12.41 27.02
C PHE A 18 1.39 13.55 26.04
N GLU A 19 1.98 14.71 26.34
CA GLU A 19 1.77 15.98 25.64
C GLU A 19 2.45 15.98 24.26
N VAL A 20 3.70 15.55 24.18
CA VAL A 20 4.41 15.37 22.91
C VAL A 20 4.05 14.02 22.31
N GLN A 21 3.40 14.04 21.14
CA GLN A 21 2.98 12.86 20.39
C GLN A 21 3.75 12.82 19.07
N ILE A 22 4.71 11.91 18.95
CA ILE A 22 5.50 11.71 17.73
C ILE A 22 4.93 10.51 16.99
N GLU A 23 4.51 10.73 15.74
CA GLU A 23 4.14 9.67 14.81
C GLU A 23 5.40 9.16 14.09
N VAL A 24 5.50 7.84 13.90
CA VAL A 24 6.62 7.20 13.20
C VAL A 24 6.05 6.49 11.99
N GLY A 25 6.15 7.14 10.83
CA GLY A 25 5.68 6.62 9.56
C GLY A 25 6.60 5.55 8.96
N LEU A 26 6.31 5.17 7.71
CA LEU A 26 7.22 4.38 6.90
C LEU A 26 8.42 5.23 6.43
N PRO A 27 9.61 4.64 6.27
CA PRO A 27 10.80 5.37 5.80
C PRO A 27 10.71 5.77 4.31
N ASP A 28 11.04 7.02 4.04
CA ASP A 28 11.32 7.55 2.69
C ASP A 28 12.53 6.84 2.04
N GLU A 29 12.76 7.04 0.74
CA GLU A 29 13.79 6.29 0.00
C GLU A 29 15.20 6.47 0.57
N GLU A 30 15.59 7.70 0.92
CA GLU A 30 16.87 7.97 1.60
C GLU A 30 16.93 7.29 2.98
N GLY A 31 15.82 7.30 3.73
CA GLY A 31 15.71 6.58 5.00
C GLY A 31 15.81 5.06 4.85
N ARG A 32 15.33 4.49 3.74
CA ARG A 32 15.51 3.06 3.42
C ARG A 32 16.97 2.76 3.08
N GLU A 33 17.66 3.63 2.34
CA GLU A 33 19.10 3.52 2.10
C GLU A 33 19.91 3.57 3.42
N GLU A 34 19.57 4.48 4.34
CA GLU A 34 20.22 4.53 5.67
C GLU A 34 19.98 3.24 6.48
N ILE A 35 18.74 2.74 6.53
CA ILE A 35 18.40 1.48 7.22
C ILE A 35 19.16 0.29 6.59
N PHE A 36 19.22 0.21 5.26
CA PHE A 36 20.06 -0.78 4.57
C PHE A 36 21.55 -0.60 4.91
N SER A 37 22.05 0.63 4.99
CA SER A 37 23.45 0.92 5.30
C SER A 37 23.82 0.51 6.73
N ILE A 38 22.93 0.76 7.70
CA ILE A 38 23.06 0.32 9.10
C ILE A 38 23.11 -1.21 9.18
N HIS A 39 22.15 -1.91 8.57
CA HIS A 39 22.08 -3.38 8.64
C HIS A 39 23.17 -4.10 7.80
N THR A 40 23.70 -3.46 6.76
CA THR A 40 24.83 -4.01 5.97
C THR A 40 26.21 -3.59 6.46
N ARG A 41 26.31 -2.69 7.47
CA ARG A 41 27.60 -2.18 7.96
C ARG A 41 28.55 -3.29 8.42
N GLU A 42 28.07 -4.19 9.29
CA GLU A 42 28.87 -5.30 9.81
C GLU A 42 29.29 -6.29 8.70
N MET A 43 28.44 -6.51 7.69
CA MET A 43 28.80 -7.32 6.53
C MET A 43 29.90 -6.66 5.68
N ARG A 44 29.86 -5.33 5.53
CA ARG A 44 30.87 -4.55 4.80
C ARG A 44 32.20 -4.51 5.55
N GLU A 45 32.17 -4.27 6.86
CA GLU A 45 33.36 -4.22 7.73
C GLU A 45 34.09 -5.57 7.79
N ASN A 46 33.37 -6.69 7.77
CA ASN A 46 33.94 -8.04 7.74
C ASN A 46 34.28 -8.55 6.32
N GLY A 47 34.09 -7.76 5.25
CA GLY A 47 34.34 -8.18 3.87
C GLY A 47 33.38 -9.26 3.33
N ILE A 48 32.23 -9.43 3.97
CA ILE A 48 31.16 -10.39 3.62
C ILE A 48 30.17 -9.79 2.60
N LEU A 49 30.12 -8.46 2.45
CA LEU A 49 29.31 -7.79 1.43
C LEU A 49 30.07 -7.68 0.10
N SER A 50 29.48 -8.17 -0.99
CA SER A 50 30.02 -8.03 -2.34
C SER A 50 29.94 -6.60 -2.88
N THR A 51 30.78 -6.28 -3.86
CA THR A 51 30.83 -4.98 -4.54
C THR A 51 29.73 -4.78 -5.59
N ASP A 52 28.95 -5.81 -5.91
CA ASP A 52 27.77 -5.72 -6.80
C ASP A 52 26.50 -5.23 -6.09
N VAL A 53 26.51 -5.12 -4.75
CA VAL A 53 25.33 -4.72 -3.95
C VAL A 53 25.19 -3.20 -3.89
N ASN A 54 24.26 -2.65 -4.66
CA ASN A 54 23.90 -1.23 -4.63
C ASN A 54 22.72 -0.95 -3.67
N LEU A 55 22.98 -0.24 -2.56
CA LEU A 55 21.94 0.05 -1.57
C LEU A 55 20.83 0.98 -2.08
N LYS A 56 21.13 1.89 -3.02
CA LYS A 56 20.13 2.79 -3.64
C LYS A 56 19.13 1.99 -4.48
N GLU A 57 19.63 1.00 -5.23
CA GLU A 57 18.78 0.09 -5.99
C GLU A 57 17.85 -0.72 -5.08
N LEU A 58 18.35 -1.19 -3.93
CA LEU A 58 17.53 -1.90 -2.94
C LEU A 58 16.50 -0.97 -2.27
N ALA A 59 16.85 0.30 -2.00
CA ALA A 59 15.95 1.30 -1.43
C ALA A 59 14.78 1.65 -2.36
N ALA A 60 15.03 1.83 -3.67
CA ALA A 60 13.99 2.06 -4.67
C ALA A 60 13.02 0.86 -4.78
N ASN A 61 13.56 -0.35 -4.88
CA ASN A 61 12.78 -1.59 -5.02
C ASN A 61 12.01 -2.02 -3.75
N THR A 62 12.19 -1.34 -2.60
CA THR A 62 11.51 -1.63 -1.32
C THR A 62 10.45 -0.59 -0.96
N THR A 63 9.74 -0.08 -1.96
CA THR A 63 8.70 0.94 -1.77
C THR A 63 7.59 0.44 -0.81
N ARG A 64 7.26 1.27 0.19
CA ARG A 64 6.37 0.99 1.35
C ARG A 64 6.89 -0.04 2.39
N PHE A 65 8.13 -0.52 2.30
CA PHE A 65 8.68 -1.43 3.33
C PHE A 65 8.97 -0.69 4.64
N SER A 66 8.65 -1.31 5.78
CA SER A 66 9.11 -0.88 7.09
C SER A 66 10.56 -1.27 7.36
N GLY A 67 11.19 -0.64 8.36
CA GLY A 67 12.54 -1.02 8.80
C GLY A 67 12.65 -2.48 9.26
N ALA A 68 11.56 -3.09 9.75
CA ALA A 68 11.52 -4.50 10.14
C ALA A 68 11.53 -5.45 8.92
N GLU A 69 10.86 -5.08 7.84
CA GLU A 69 10.88 -5.82 6.57
C GLU A 69 12.26 -5.69 5.88
N ILE A 70 12.87 -4.50 5.88
CA ILE A 70 14.23 -4.28 5.38
C ILE A 70 15.26 -5.10 6.18
N ALA A 71 15.15 -5.11 7.52
CA ALA A 71 15.93 -6.00 8.37
C ALA A 71 15.61 -7.49 8.14
N GLY A 72 14.44 -7.82 7.59
CA GLY A 72 14.11 -9.15 7.06
C GLY A 72 14.93 -9.48 5.81
N VAL A 73 14.89 -8.60 4.80
CA VAL A 73 15.61 -8.76 3.52
C VAL A 73 17.11 -8.96 3.73
N VAL A 74 17.75 -8.17 4.59
CA VAL A 74 19.19 -8.30 4.89
C VAL A 74 19.52 -9.65 5.54
N ARG A 75 18.63 -10.20 6.38
CA ARG A 75 18.80 -11.53 7.00
C ARG A 75 18.55 -12.66 6.01
N GLY A 76 17.54 -12.56 5.15
CA GLY A 76 17.27 -13.56 4.11
C GLY A 76 18.41 -13.65 3.10
N ALA A 77 18.96 -12.52 2.66
CA ALA A 77 20.15 -12.49 1.79
C ALA A 77 21.37 -13.19 2.45
N ALA A 78 21.58 -13.01 3.76
CA ALA A 78 22.62 -13.72 4.49
C ALA A 78 22.36 -15.24 4.60
N SER A 79 21.09 -15.66 4.75
CA SER A 79 20.70 -17.07 4.71
C SER A 79 20.96 -17.71 3.35
N TYR A 80 20.57 -17.08 2.24
CA TYR A 80 20.84 -17.60 0.88
C TYR A 80 22.35 -17.74 0.60
N ALA A 81 23.16 -16.76 1.01
CA ALA A 81 24.62 -16.85 0.88
C ALA A 81 25.23 -17.98 1.73
N LEU A 82 24.64 -18.30 2.89
CA LEU A 82 25.04 -19.43 3.72
C LEU A 82 24.62 -20.78 3.10
N GLU A 83 23.42 -20.86 2.54
CA GLU A 83 22.91 -22.05 1.84
C GLU A 83 23.76 -22.38 0.60
N ARG A 84 24.12 -21.38 -0.21
CA ARG A 84 25.02 -21.53 -1.36
C ARG A 84 26.36 -22.16 -0.96
N LYS A 85 26.99 -21.63 0.10
CA LYS A 85 28.25 -22.16 0.65
C LYS A 85 28.11 -23.57 1.27
N TYR A 86 26.93 -23.93 1.75
CA TYR A 86 26.67 -25.30 2.22
C TYR A 86 26.47 -26.28 1.04
N ALA A 87 25.97 -25.80 -0.10
CA ALA A 87 25.81 -26.59 -1.33
C ALA A 87 27.14 -26.81 -2.09
N ASP A 88 27.99 -25.78 -2.25
CA ASP A 88 29.39 -25.93 -2.67
C ASP A 88 30.34 -25.24 -1.69
N ALA A 89 31.12 -26.05 -0.99
CA ALA A 89 32.13 -25.60 -0.01
C ALA A 89 33.29 -24.79 -0.63
N LYS A 90 33.36 -24.65 -1.95
CA LYS A 90 34.28 -23.74 -2.65
C LYS A 90 33.75 -22.32 -2.78
N GLU A 91 32.44 -22.08 -2.65
CA GLU A 91 31.91 -20.73 -2.75
C GLU A 91 32.33 -19.87 -1.53
N PRO A 92 32.78 -18.63 -1.75
CA PRO A 92 33.14 -17.74 -0.65
C PRO A 92 31.88 -17.29 0.09
N MET A 93 32.01 -17.04 1.40
CA MET A 93 30.90 -16.60 2.25
C MET A 93 30.62 -15.10 2.05
N ILE A 94 30.14 -14.75 0.88
CA ILE A 94 29.90 -13.37 0.44
C ILE A 94 28.44 -13.26 -0.03
N VAL A 95 27.74 -12.23 0.48
CA VAL A 95 26.39 -11.85 0.08
C VAL A 95 26.47 -10.99 -1.18
N THR A 96 25.77 -11.41 -2.23
CA THR A 96 25.74 -10.82 -3.57
C THR A 96 24.40 -10.14 -3.86
N ARG A 97 24.31 -9.36 -4.94
CA ARG A 97 23.05 -8.74 -5.39
C ARG A 97 21.96 -9.79 -5.67
N LYS A 98 22.33 -11.01 -6.07
CA LYS A 98 21.38 -12.11 -6.29
C LYS A 98 20.67 -12.52 -5.00
N ASP A 99 21.41 -12.71 -3.91
CA ASP A 99 20.84 -13.15 -2.63
C ASP A 99 19.83 -12.12 -2.08
N PHE A 100 20.05 -10.84 -2.33
CA PHE A 100 19.11 -9.76 -2.03
C PHE A 100 17.84 -9.83 -2.89
N VAL A 101 17.94 -10.09 -4.19
CA VAL A 101 16.77 -10.24 -5.08
C VAL A 101 15.93 -11.45 -4.70
N ASP A 102 16.56 -12.61 -4.45
CA ASP A 102 15.86 -13.82 -4.02
C ASP A 102 15.18 -13.60 -2.64
N SER A 103 15.78 -12.77 -1.77
CA SER A 103 15.18 -12.36 -0.48
C SER A 103 14.10 -11.29 -0.58
N LEU A 104 14.00 -10.54 -1.67
CA LEU A 104 12.88 -9.62 -1.92
C LEU A 104 11.65 -10.38 -2.41
N ILE A 105 11.83 -11.40 -3.24
CA ILE A 105 10.74 -12.24 -3.78
C ILE A 105 10.05 -13.06 -2.68
N SER A 106 10.81 -13.50 -1.66
CA SER A 106 10.28 -14.29 -0.54
C SER A 106 9.59 -13.47 0.56
N ILE A 107 9.71 -12.13 0.55
CA ILE A 107 9.12 -11.24 1.55
C ILE A 107 8.01 -10.40 0.90
N SER A 108 6.78 -10.91 0.93
CA SER A 108 5.61 -10.15 0.49
C SER A 108 5.31 -9.00 1.46
N PRO A 109 5.12 -7.75 0.99
CA PRO A 109 4.62 -6.66 1.82
C PRO A 109 3.19 -6.94 2.28
N ALA A 110 2.84 -6.54 3.50
CA ALA A 110 1.61 -6.97 4.18
C ALA A 110 0.29 -6.31 3.70
N TYR A 111 0.30 -5.55 2.60
CA TYR A 111 -0.70 -4.49 2.33
C TYR A 111 -1.51 -4.59 1.02
N THR A 112 -1.47 -5.71 0.27
CA THR A 112 -2.12 -5.76 -1.06
C THR A 112 -2.78 -7.11 -1.37
N GLN A 113 -4.10 -7.15 -1.64
CA GLN A 113 -4.65 -7.99 -2.72
C GLN A 113 -6.17 -7.89 -3.01
N SER A 114 -6.46 -8.24 -4.27
CA SER A 114 -7.70 -8.86 -4.79
C SER A 114 -8.89 -7.92 -5.00
N GLU A 115 -8.76 -7.12 -6.06
CA GLU A 115 -9.72 -6.10 -6.49
C GLU A 115 -9.68 -6.02 -8.04
N SER A 116 -10.85 -5.98 -8.71
CA SER A 116 -11.02 -5.47 -10.09
C SER A 116 -12.47 -5.44 -10.66
N HIS A 117 -13.38 -6.30 -10.20
CA HIS A 117 -14.23 -7.07 -11.12
C HIS A 117 -15.67 -6.65 -11.76
N ILE A 118 -17.85 -5.20 -10.76
CA ILE A 118 -19.33 -4.88 -11.07
C ILE A 118 -19.56 -3.38 -11.29
N VAL A 119 -18.58 -2.58 -10.88
CA VAL A 119 -18.49 -1.12 -11.01
C VAL A 119 -19.18 -0.56 -12.26
N SER A 120 -18.90 -1.21 -13.39
CA SER A 120 -19.27 -0.84 -14.74
C SER A 120 -20.76 -0.58 -14.98
N GLN A 121 -21.67 -1.21 -14.23
CA GLN A 121 -23.11 -1.05 -14.47
C GLN A 121 -23.71 0.22 -13.83
N TYR A 122 -23.05 0.81 -12.82
CA TYR A 122 -23.66 1.83 -11.95
C TYR A 122 -23.02 3.22 -12.01
N LEU A 123 -22.01 3.42 -12.86
CA LEU A 123 -21.37 4.72 -13.06
C LEU A 123 -21.77 5.40 -14.38
N PRO A 124 -21.76 6.74 -14.43
CA PRO A 124 -22.14 7.50 -15.62
C PRO A 124 -21.14 7.32 -16.78
N THR A 125 -21.52 7.76 -17.97
CA THR A 125 -20.91 7.46 -19.28
C THR A 125 -19.42 7.84 -19.46
N ASN A 126 -18.82 8.52 -18.48
CA ASN A 126 -17.37 8.83 -18.45
C ASN A 126 -16.55 7.79 -17.66
N TYR A 127 -17.16 6.71 -17.17
CA TYR A 127 -16.46 5.65 -16.43
C TYR A 127 -15.87 4.58 -17.35
N PHE A 128 -14.59 4.28 -17.16
CA PHE A 128 -13.88 3.18 -17.80
C PHE A 128 -13.74 2.00 -16.84
N SER A 129 -14.31 0.85 -17.20
CA SER A 129 -14.04 -0.41 -16.49
C SER A 129 -12.67 -0.95 -16.86
N LEU A 130 -11.71 -0.80 -15.95
CA LEU A 130 -10.34 -1.29 -16.14
C LEU A 130 -10.26 -2.81 -15.95
N THR A 131 -10.63 -3.55 -17.00
CA THR A 131 -10.28 -4.97 -17.16
C THR A 131 -8.82 -5.11 -17.62
N THR A 132 -8.29 -6.33 -17.59
CA THR A 132 -6.87 -6.66 -17.35
C THR A 132 -5.82 -6.20 -18.39
N ASP A 133 -6.22 -5.60 -19.51
CA ASP A 133 -5.31 -4.98 -20.48
C ASP A 133 -5.57 -3.46 -20.50
N HIS A 134 -4.52 -2.62 -20.38
CA HIS A 134 -4.33 -1.28 -20.98
C HIS A 134 -3.28 -0.42 -20.24
N GLU A 135 -1.99 -0.59 -20.55
CA GLU A 135 -0.92 0.30 -20.06
C GLU A 135 -1.15 1.78 -20.42
N SER A 136 -1.75 2.05 -21.59
CA SER A 136 -2.00 3.41 -22.10
C SER A 136 -2.95 4.24 -21.22
N ILE A 137 -3.90 3.61 -20.53
CA ILE A 137 -4.85 4.32 -19.66
C ILE A 137 -4.17 4.67 -18.33
N ILE A 138 -3.26 3.84 -17.83
CA ILE A 138 -2.40 4.19 -16.67
C ILE A 138 -1.53 5.40 -17.03
N THR A 139 -0.94 5.44 -18.24
CA THR A 139 -0.20 6.62 -18.72
C THR A 139 -1.08 7.87 -18.74
N SER A 140 -2.31 7.76 -19.26
CA SER A 140 -3.27 8.89 -19.31
C SER A 140 -3.71 9.37 -17.92
N LEU A 141 -3.86 8.45 -16.95
CA LEU A 141 -4.16 8.78 -15.55
C LEU A 141 -2.96 9.40 -14.82
N LEU A 142 -1.73 8.99 -15.14
CA LEU A 142 -0.51 9.63 -14.65
C LEU A 142 -0.34 11.05 -15.22
N GLU A 143 -0.64 11.26 -16.50
CA GLU A 143 -0.66 12.59 -17.11
C GLU A 143 -1.73 13.49 -16.45
N LEU A 144 -2.96 13.00 -16.28
CA LEU A 144 -4.03 13.75 -15.60
C LEU A 144 -3.71 14.06 -14.13
N SER A 145 -3.20 13.09 -13.36
CA SER A 145 -2.82 13.32 -11.95
C SER A 145 -1.57 14.19 -11.80
N SER A 146 -0.67 14.22 -12.79
CA SER A 146 0.43 15.20 -12.82
C SER A 146 -0.06 16.64 -13.02
N SER A 147 -1.19 16.82 -13.72
CA SER A 147 -1.82 18.12 -13.96
C SER A 147 -2.72 18.58 -12.81
N ILE A 148 -3.27 17.66 -12.01
CA ILE A 148 -4.12 17.98 -10.85
C ILE A 148 -3.25 17.92 -9.58
N GLN A 149 -2.61 19.04 -9.23
CA GLN A 149 -1.69 19.17 -8.08
C GLN A 149 -2.39 19.16 -6.70
N SER A 150 -3.47 18.40 -6.52
CA SER A 150 -4.22 18.34 -5.26
C SER A 150 -4.99 17.02 -5.10
N GLN A 151 -5.42 16.75 -3.86
CA GLN A 151 -5.60 15.41 -3.28
C GLN A 151 -6.18 14.33 -4.20
N THR A 152 -5.37 13.34 -4.54
CA THR A 152 -5.83 12.04 -5.04
C THR A 152 -6.13 11.12 -3.86
N ALA A 153 -7.36 10.62 -3.77
CA ALA A 153 -7.81 9.68 -2.74
C ALA A 153 -8.20 8.35 -3.39
N VAL A 154 -7.85 7.22 -2.77
CA VAL A 154 -8.18 5.88 -3.28
C VAL A 154 -9.03 5.14 -2.26
N VAL A 155 -10.25 4.76 -2.66
CA VAL A 155 -11.16 3.92 -1.88
C VAL A 155 -11.07 2.51 -2.41
N THR A 156 -10.75 1.55 -1.56
CA THR A 156 -10.59 0.14 -1.93
C THR A 156 -11.46 -0.74 -1.03
N ALA A 157 -11.88 -1.91 -1.52
CA ALA A 157 -12.68 -2.86 -0.76
C ALA A 157 -11.87 -3.53 0.35
N SER A 158 -10.57 -3.72 0.13
CA SER A 158 -9.60 -4.15 1.15
C SER A 158 -9.61 -3.23 2.38
N ASN A 159 -9.71 -1.91 2.20
CA ASN A 159 -9.82 -0.94 3.31
C ASN A 159 -11.13 -1.05 4.11
N MET A 160 -12.08 -1.87 3.66
CA MET A 160 -13.39 -2.06 4.28
C MET A 160 -13.65 -3.48 4.81
N ILE A 161 -12.70 -4.42 4.66
CA ILE A 161 -12.86 -5.80 5.14
C ILE A 161 -13.01 -5.82 6.67
N GLY A 162 -14.05 -6.49 7.17
CA GLY A 162 -14.34 -6.62 8.60
C GLY A 162 -15.12 -5.45 9.22
N LEU A 163 -15.35 -4.35 8.50
CA LEU A 163 -16.32 -3.33 8.89
C LEU A 163 -17.75 -3.85 8.69
N THR A 164 -18.70 -3.39 9.50
CA THR A 164 -20.14 -3.53 9.24
C THR A 164 -20.57 -2.59 8.11
N ASP A 165 -21.69 -2.85 7.41
CA ASP A 165 -22.22 -1.95 6.36
C ASP A 165 -22.22 -0.47 6.77
N PHE A 166 -22.57 -0.17 8.03
CA PHE A 166 -22.51 1.18 8.57
C PHE A 166 -21.10 1.76 8.60
N GLY A 167 -20.12 1.01 9.10
CA GLY A 167 -18.71 1.44 9.12
C GLY A 167 -18.11 1.57 7.70
N LYS A 168 -18.55 0.74 6.75
CA LYS A 168 -18.20 0.85 5.34
C LYS A 168 -18.75 2.14 4.72
N ILE A 169 -20.02 2.43 4.97
CA ILE A 169 -20.69 3.67 4.56
C ILE A 169 -19.99 4.90 5.16
N GLU A 170 -19.66 4.87 6.45
CA GLU A 170 -18.98 5.97 7.15
C GLU A 170 -17.56 6.19 6.62
N TYR A 171 -16.81 5.12 6.33
CA TYR A 171 -15.48 5.20 5.71
C TYR A 171 -15.54 5.84 4.31
N ILE A 172 -16.44 5.38 3.43
CA ILE A 172 -16.64 5.98 2.09
C ILE A 172 -17.02 7.47 2.23
N HIS A 173 -17.97 7.80 3.11
CA HIS A 173 -18.39 9.18 3.34
C HIS A 173 -17.24 10.07 3.79
N GLN A 174 -16.37 9.59 4.69
CA GLN A 174 -15.25 10.38 5.20
C GLN A 174 -14.18 10.61 4.12
N VAL A 175 -13.84 9.60 3.30
CA VAL A 175 -12.89 9.79 2.19
C VAL A 175 -13.41 10.76 1.13
N PHE A 176 -14.69 10.66 0.74
CA PHE A 176 -15.30 11.63 -0.18
C PHE A 176 -15.33 13.04 0.41
N LYS A 177 -15.69 13.19 1.69
CA LYS A 177 -15.74 14.48 2.40
C LYS A 177 -14.36 15.13 2.52
N ASP A 178 -13.31 14.35 2.76
CA ASP A 178 -11.95 14.89 2.85
C ASP A 178 -11.43 15.30 1.47
N ALA A 179 -11.73 14.54 0.41
CA ALA A 179 -11.47 14.94 -0.98
C ALA A 179 -12.22 16.23 -1.37
N PHE A 180 -13.52 16.32 -1.05
CA PHE A 180 -14.34 17.54 -1.25
C PHE A 180 -13.88 18.75 -0.42
N SER A 181 -12.93 18.61 0.52
CA SER A 181 -12.29 19.75 1.18
C SER A 181 -11.22 20.44 0.31
N SER A 182 -10.84 19.82 -0.82
CA SER A 182 -9.89 20.35 -1.79
C SER A 182 -10.59 21.00 -2.99
N SER A 183 -9.95 22.00 -3.62
CA SER A 183 -10.51 22.68 -4.80
C SER A 183 -10.55 21.81 -6.05
N HIS A 184 -9.63 20.84 -6.16
CA HIS A 184 -9.58 19.83 -7.22
C HIS A 184 -9.09 18.54 -6.57
N SER A 185 -9.83 17.44 -6.72
CA SER A 185 -9.50 16.16 -6.09
C SER A 185 -9.84 15.00 -7.01
N LEU A 186 -8.98 13.99 -7.08
CA LEU A 186 -9.19 12.78 -7.88
C LEU A 186 -9.54 11.60 -6.96
N ILE A 187 -10.80 11.15 -6.95
CA ILE A 187 -11.19 9.95 -6.21
C ILE A 187 -11.13 8.74 -7.16
N VAL A 188 -10.27 7.78 -6.83
CA VAL A 188 -10.20 6.47 -7.49
C VAL A 188 -10.98 5.48 -6.64
N LEU A 189 -12.01 4.83 -7.22
CA LEU A 189 -12.68 3.70 -6.60
C LEU A 189 -12.07 2.42 -7.17
N ASP A 190 -11.19 1.78 -6.39
CA ASP A 190 -10.83 0.40 -6.66
C ASP A 190 -12.02 -0.51 -6.30
N ASP A 191 -11.99 -1.68 -6.91
CA ASP A 191 -13.06 -2.64 -7.06
C ASP A 191 -14.38 -2.50 -6.30
N VAL A 192 -15.33 -1.82 -6.93
CA VAL A 192 -16.74 -1.87 -6.51
C VAL A 192 -17.47 -3.21 -6.85
N HIS A 193 -16.86 -4.22 -7.51
CA HIS A 193 -17.30 -5.65 -7.37
C HIS A 193 -17.28 -6.08 -5.89
N ARG A 194 -16.38 -5.50 -5.08
CA ARG A 194 -16.19 -5.81 -3.66
C ARG A 194 -16.60 -4.67 -2.71
N LEU A 195 -16.51 -3.38 -3.09
CA LEU A 195 -17.04 -2.28 -2.25
C LEU A 195 -18.53 -2.47 -1.92
N VAL A 196 -19.31 -3.07 -2.85
CA VAL A 196 -20.78 -3.21 -2.74
C VAL A 196 -21.23 -4.66 -2.50
N GLU A 197 -20.28 -5.54 -2.17
CA GLU A 197 -20.50 -6.92 -1.72
C GLU A 197 -21.29 -7.83 -2.68
N TYR A 198 -21.27 -7.58 -3.99
CA TYR A 198 -22.07 -8.38 -4.90
C TYR A 198 -21.57 -9.83 -4.98
N VAL A 199 -22.51 -10.75 -5.01
CA VAL A 199 -22.27 -12.19 -5.24
C VAL A 199 -23.32 -12.70 -6.23
N GLN A 200 -22.86 -13.35 -7.30
CA GLN A 200 -23.73 -14.04 -8.26
C GLN A 200 -23.59 -15.55 -8.12
N VAL A 201 -24.73 -16.24 -8.11
CA VAL A 201 -24.83 -17.71 -8.08
C VAL A 201 -25.88 -18.15 -9.09
N GLY A 202 -25.43 -18.49 -10.31
CA GLY A 202 -26.31 -18.74 -11.45
C GLY A 202 -27.06 -17.47 -11.86
N ASP A 203 -28.37 -17.59 -12.09
CA ASP A 203 -29.26 -16.48 -12.45
C ASP A 203 -29.62 -15.56 -11.25
N ARG A 204 -29.07 -15.84 -10.05
CA ARG A 204 -29.34 -15.04 -8.84
C ARG A 204 -28.17 -14.14 -8.50
N VAL A 205 -28.49 -12.88 -8.23
CA VAL A 205 -27.55 -11.82 -7.83
C VAL A 205 -27.95 -11.29 -6.46
N SER A 206 -26.97 -11.05 -5.60
CA SER A 206 -27.09 -10.37 -4.30
C SER A 206 -26.16 -9.16 -4.29
N VAL A 207 -26.55 -8.05 -3.65
CA VAL A 207 -25.80 -6.78 -3.58
C VAL A 207 -26.14 -6.04 -2.27
N SER A 208 -25.19 -5.35 -1.63
CA SER A 208 -25.53 -4.43 -0.52
C SER A 208 -26.14 -3.14 -1.07
N HIS A 209 -27.47 -3.09 -1.09
CA HIS A 209 -28.26 -1.93 -1.53
C HIS A 209 -27.89 -0.63 -0.80
N SER A 210 -27.48 -0.72 0.46
CA SER A 210 -27.09 0.44 1.28
C SER A 210 -25.81 1.09 0.76
N LEU A 211 -24.78 0.28 0.47
CA LEU A 211 -23.50 0.74 -0.09
C LEU A 211 -23.66 1.23 -1.52
N MET A 212 -24.47 0.54 -2.34
CA MET A 212 -24.88 1.00 -3.67
C MET A 212 -25.52 2.39 -3.65
N HIS A 213 -26.48 2.61 -2.76
CA HIS A 213 -27.21 3.88 -2.66
C HIS A 213 -26.28 5.02 -2.21
N VAL A 214 -25.41 4.77 -1.24
CA VAL A 214 -24.44 5.77 -0.73
C VAL A 214 -23.44 6.18 -1.82
N LEU A 215 -22.82 5.22 -2.52
CA LEU A 215 -21.91 5.52 -3.62
C LEU A 215 -22.62 6.27 -4.76
N SER A 216 -23.82 5.83 -5.16
CA SER A 216 -24.61 6.52 -6.18
C SER A 216 -24.98 7.96 -5.79
N THR A 217 -25.27 8.20 -4.50
CA THR A 217 -25.57 9.55 -3.97
C THR A 217 -24.33 10.44 -3.98
N LEU A 218 -23.19 9.94 -3.49
CA LEU A 218 -21.94 10.71 -3.45
C LEU A 218 -21.39 11.03 -4.86
N LEU A 219 -21.46 10.07 -5.78
CA LEU A 219 -21.04 10.23 -7.17
C LEU A 219 -21.94 11.20 -7.94
N SER A 220 -23.26 11.22 -7.68
CA SER A 220 -24.17 12.18 -8.32
C SER A 220 -24.07 13.59 -7.73
N TYR A 221 -23.75 13.72 -6.43
CA TYR A 221 -23.48 15.03 -5.81
C TYR A 221 -22.26 15.72 -6.43
N SER A 222 -21.23 14.94 -6.79
CA SER A 222 -20.00 15.41 -7.45
C SER A 222 -20.18 15.96 -8.88
N ILE A 223 -21.41 15.95 -9.43
CA ILE A 223 -21.70 16.32 -10.83
C ILE A 223 -22.56 17.60 -10.92
N SER A 224 -23.01 18.16 -9.79
CA SER A 224 -23.68 19.48 -9.77
C SER A 224 -22.64 20.62 -9.77
N PRO A 225 -22.87 21.71 -10.53
CA PRO A 225 -21.91 22.82 -10.70
C PRO A 225 -21.96 23.87 -9.57
#